data_AF-A0A953H477-F1
#
_entry.id   AF-A0A953H477-F1
#
_cell.length_a   1.000
_cell.length_b   1.000
_cell.length_c   1.000
_cell.angle_alpha   90.00
_cell.angle_beta   90.00
_cell.angle_gamma   90.00
#
_symmetry.space_group_name_H-M   'P 1'
#
loop_
_entity.id
_entity.type
_entity.pdbx_description
1 polymer ?
#
loop_
_entity_poly.entity_id
_entity_poly.type
_entity_poly.pdbx_seq_one_letter_code
_entity_poly.pdbx_strand_id
1 'polypeptide(L)'
;MFNRFARGTLQVAVALAAVLLLLLIGYCLAPILYACRWIFAAGAATLCIWVMVSKVLRSKRAKRRGWDVGHFGRDEIRYRELRGDRWEQIIIYAEMCVGKPHHVIYFGNHDYWEKNYPAWAAQRREEIVSRIKSDYHPPNYAYRDE
;
A
#
# COMPACT_ATOMS: atom_id res chain seq x y z
N MET A 1 0.76 70.28 -27.19
CA MET A 1 -0.42 69.39 -27.24
C MET A 1 -0.09 67.99 -27.77
N PHE A 2 0.77 67.84 -28.79
CA PHE A 2 1.20 66.55 -29.37
C PHE A 2 1.80 65.52 -28.38
N ASN A 3 2.49 65.97 -27.32
CA ASN A 3 3.22 65.09 -26.41
C ASN A 3 2.33 64.29 -25.42
N ARG A 4 1.03 64.62 -25.31
CA ARG A 4 0.06 63.83 -24.52
C ARG A 4 -0.58 62.70 -25.35
N PHE A 5 -0.76 62.91 -26.65
CA PHE A 5 -1.35 61.92 -27.54
C PHE A 5 -0.43 60.71 -27.76
N ALA A 6 0.88 60.97 -27.94
CA ALA A 6 1.89 59.92 -28.11
C ALA A 6 2.10 59.04 -26.86
N ARG A 7 1.89 59.59 -25.66
CA ARG A 7 1.95 58.80 -24.41
C ARG A 7 0.73 57.89 -24.26
N GLY A 8 -0.44 58.37 -24.66
CA GLY A 8 -1.67 57.56 -24.64
C GLY A 8 -1.56 56.35 -25.58
N THR A 9 -1.06 56.55 -26.80
CA THR A 9 -0.88 55.44 -27.76
C THR A 9 0.17 54.43 -27.31
N LEU A 10 1.27 54.88 -26.69
CA LEU A 10 2.29 53.99 -26.14
C LEU A 10 1.76 53.15 -24.97
N GLN A 11 1.00 53.75 -24.05
CA GLN A 11 0.39 53.03 -22.93
C GLN A 11 -0.59 51.96 -23.42
N VAL A 12 -1.41 52.27 -24.42
CA VAL A 12 -2.33 51.31 -25.04
C VAL A 12 -1.56 50.18 -25.73
N ALA A 13 -0.48 50.49 -26.47
CA ALA A 13 0.34 49.47 -27.13
C ALA A 13 1.04 48.52 -26.14
N VAL A 14 1.57 49.04 -25.03
CA VAL A 14 2.18 48.22 -23.96
C VAL A 14 1.12 47.34 -23.29
N ALA A 15 -0.06 47.87 -23.01
CA ALA A 15 -1.15 47.09 -22.44
C ALA A 15 -1.60 45.95 -23.38
N LEU A 16 -1.74 46.24 -24.68
CA LEU A 16 -2.08 45.22 -25.69
C LEU A 16 -0.98 44.15 -25.81
N ALA A 17 0.30 44.55 -25.80
CA ALA A 17 1.41 43.61 -25.83
C ALA A 17 1.43 42.70 -24.59
N ALA A 18 1.15 43.25 -23.40
CA ALA A 18 1.06 42.47 -22.17
C ALA A 18 -0.11 41.46 -22.22
N VAL A 19 -1.28 41.86 -22.73
CA VAL A 19 -2.43 40.96 -22.90
C VAL A 19 -2.10 39.84 -23.89
N LEU A 20 -1.50 40.16 -25.03
CA LEU A 20 -1.09 39.17 -26.03
C LEU A 20 -0.06 38.19 -25.48
N LEU A 21 0.91 38.67 -24.70
CA LEU A 21 1.90 37.82 -24.03
C LEU A 21 1.24 36.85 -23.04
N LEU A 22 0.28 37.32 -22.23
CA LEU A 22 -0.45 36.46 -21.29
C LEU A 22 -1.29 35.40 -22.01
N LEU A 23 -1.94 35.75 -23.13
CA LEU A 23 -2.68 34.79 -23.95
C LEU A 23 -1.75 33.74 -24.57
N LEU A 24 -0.57 34.14 -25.05
CA LEU A 24 0.44 33.21 -25.56
C LEU A 24 0.95 32.26 -24.48
N ILE A 25 1.25 32.77 -23.28
CA ILE A 25 1.66 31.94 -22.13
C ILE A 25 0.54 30.94 -21.79
N GLY A 26 -0.71 31.40 -21.71
CA GLY A 26 -1.86 30.53 -21.46
C GLY A 26 -2.02 29.44 -22.54
N TYR A 27 -1.86 29.81 -23.81
CA TYR A 27 -1.92 28.87 -24.94
C TYR A 27 -0.80 27.83 -24.90
N CYS A 28 0.41 28.20 -24.49
CA CYS A 28 1.53 27.28 -24.33
C CYS A 28 1.39 26.37 -23.09
N LEU A 29 0.85 26.89 -21.98
CA LEU A 29 0.71 26.12 -20.73
C LEU A 29 -0.51 25.18 -20.72
N ALA A 30 -1.60 25.54 -21.40
CA ALA A 30 -2.82 24.72 -21.45
C ALA A 30 -2.60 23.26 -21.90
N PRO A 31 -1.87 22.96 -23.00
CA PRO A 31 -1.64 21.56 -23.42
C PRO A 31 -0.73 20.82 -22.43
N ILE A 32 0.21 21.50 -21.79
CA ILE A 32 1.10 20.91 -20.77
C ILE A 32 0.27 20.49 -19.55
N LEU A 33 -0.58 21.39 -19.03
CA LEU A 33 -1.45 21.09 -17.90
C LEU A 33 -2.46 19.98 -18.24
N TYR A 34 -3.01 19.98 -19.45
CA TYR A 34 -3.90 18.94 -19.94
C TYR A 34 -3.19 17.58 -20.02
N ALA A 35 -1.96 17.53 -20.53
CA ALA A 35 -1.15 16.32 -20.60
C ALA A 35 -0.77 15.80 -19.20
N CYS A 36 -0.36 16.69 -18.28
CA CYS A 36 -0.08 16.33 -16.88
C CYS A 36 -1.28 15.63 -16.23
N ARG A 37 -2.49 16.16 -16.42
CA ARG A 37 -3.72 15.55 -15.88
C ARG A 37 -3.90 14.10 -16.35
N TRP A 38 -3.67 13.82 -17.63
CA TRP A 38 -3.79 12.46 -18.17
C TRP A 38 -2.68 11.52 -17.71
N ILE A 39 -1.46 12.02 -17.55
CA ILE A 39 -0.34 11.24 -16.98
C ILE A 39 -0.67 10.82 -15.55
N PHE A 40 -1.12 11.75 -14.70
CA PHE A 40 -1.53 11.43 -13.33
C PHE A 40 -2.72 10.47 -13.30
N ALA A 41 -3.72 10.65 -14.17
CA ALA A 41 -4.85 9.74 -14.27
C ALA A 41 -4.43 8.32 -14.69
N ALA A 42 -3.54 8.19 -15.68
CA ALA A 42 -3.00 6.90 -16.11
C ALA A 42 -2.14 6.25 -15.01
N GLY A 43 -1.32 7.02 -14.31
CA GLY A 43 -0.55 6.56 -13.16
C GLY A 43 -1.44 6.03 -12.03
N ALA A 44 -2.51 6.74 -11.69
CA ALA A 44 -3.49 6.30 -10.70
C ALA A 44 -4.21 5.01 -11.16
N ALA A 45 -4.64 4.94 -12.43
CA ALA A 45 -5.32 3.77 -12.98
C ALA A 45 -4.42 2.52 -12.97
N THR A 46 -3.16 2.65 -13.38
CA THR A 46 -2.18 1.55 -13.36
C THR A 46 -1.91 1.07 -11.94
N LEU A 47 -1.76 1.97 -10.97
CA LEU A 47 -1.65 1.62 -9.54
C LEU A 47 -2.88 0.85 -9.04
N CYS A 48 -4.09 1.32 -9.36
CA CYS A 48 -5.34 0.64 -8.99
C CYS A 48 -5.43 -0.78 -9.58
N ILE A 49 -5.11 -0.93 -10.87
CA ILE A 49 -5.07 -2.25 -11.53
C ILE A 49 -4.06 -3.16 -10.83
N TRP A 50 -2.85 -2.66 -10.56
CA TRP A 50 -1.82 -3.44 -9.90
C TRP A 50 -2.23 -3.89 -8.49
N VAL A 51 -2.90 -3.03 -7.70
CA VAL A 51 -3.43 -3.38 -6.38
C VAL A 51 -4.52 -4.46 -6.49
N MET A 52 -5.44 -4.34 -7.45
CA MET A 52 -6.49 -5.35 -7.67
C MET A 52 -5.91 -6.70 -8.10
N VAL A 53 -4.99 -6.69 -9.06
CA VAL A 53 -4.31 -7.91 -9.54
C VAL A 53 -3.56 -8.58 -8.40
N SER A 54 -2.79 -7.81 -7.62
CA SER A 54 -2.06 -8.30 -6.44
C SER A 54 -2.99 -8.98 -5.42
N LYS A 55 -4.15 -8.38 -5.13
CA LYS A 55 -5.16 -8.98 -4.23
C LYS A 55 -5.74 -10.29 -4.79
N VAL A 56 -6.06 -10.33 -6.08
CA VAL A 56 -6.59 -11.54 -6.74
C VAL A 56 -5.55 -12.66 -6.75
N LEU A 57 -4.29 -12.35 -7.09
CA LEU A 57 -3.21 -13.33 -7.11
C LEU A 57 -2.92 -13.88 -5.71
N ARG A 58 -2.94 -13.03 -4.68
CA ARG A 58 -2.82 -13.47 -3.28
C ARG A 58 -3.96 -14.42 -2.89
N SER A 59 -5.20 -14.06 -3.20
CA SER A 59 -6.37 -14.89 -2.91
C SER A 59 -6.30 -16.26 -3.62
N LYS A 60 -5.91 -16.29 -4.90
CA LYS A 60 -5.70 -17.54 -5.64
C LYS A 60 -4.58 -18.39 -5.04
N ARG A 61 -3.46 -17.76 -4.65
CA ARG A 61 -2.34 -18.44 -3.98
C ARG A 61 -2.77 -19.04 -2.64
N ALA A 62 -3.50 -18.28 -1.83
CA ALA A 62 -4.05 -18.74 -0.54
C ALA A 62 -4.97 -19.94 -0.72
N LYS A 63 -5.94 -19.86 -1.64
CA LYS A 63 -6.84 -20.98 -1.96
C LYS A 63 -6.08 -22.22 -2.42
N ARG A 64 -5.05 -22.07 -3.27
CA ARG A 64 -4.23 -23.19 -3.74
C ARG A 64 -3.40 -23.83 -2.62
N ARG A 65 -2.84 -23.03 -1.72
CA ARG A 65 -2.05 -23.52 -0.57
C ARG A 65 -2.92 -24.10 0.55
N GLY A 66 -4.19 -23.70 0.60
CA GLY A 66 -5.09 -24.01 1.71
C GLY A 66 -4.82 -23.18 2.97
N TRP A 67 -3.91 -22.21 2.93
CA TRP A 67 -3.60 -21.34 4.07
C TRP A 67 -3.12 -19.97 3.61
N ASP A 68 -3.24 -18.97 4.49
CA ASP A 68 -2.78 -17.59 4.28
C ASP A 68 -2.36 -16.99 5.63
N VAL A 69 -1.37 -16.12 5.60
CA VAL A 69 -0.99 -15.30 6.75
C VAL A 69 -1.07 -13.83 6.40
N GLY A 70 -1.41 -13.00 7.37
CA GLY A 70 -1.49 -11.56 7.18
C GLY A 70 -1.47 -10.82 8.50
N HIS A 71 -1.22 -9.52 8.43
CA HIS A 71 -1.30 -8.64 9.59
C HIS A 71 -2.74 -8.47 10.05
N PHE A 72 -2.94 -8.38 11.36
CA PHE A 72 -4.21 -8.10 11.99
C PHE A 72 -4.00 -7.05 13.09
N GLY A 73 -4.49 -5.83 12.85
CA GLY A 73 -4.17 -4.72 13.74
C GLY A 73 -2.69 -4.32 13.69
N ARG A 74 -2.21 -3.72 14.78
CA ARG A 74 -0.82 -3.23 14.92
C ARG A 74 0.13 -4.32 15.40
N ASP A 75 -0.30 -5.06 16.42
CA ASP A 75 0.56 -5.97 17.18
C ASP A 75 0.10 -7.44 17.08
N GLU A 76 -0.52 -7.82 15.97
CA GLU A 76 -0.96 -9.20 15.78
C GLU A 76 -0.82 -9.63 14.32
N ILE A 77 -0.59 -10.92 14.13
CA ILE A 77 -0.73 -11.59 12.84
C ILE A 77 -1.91 -12.56 12.91
N ARG A 78 -2.60 -12.68 11.79
CA ARG A 78 -3.64 -13.67 11.58
C ARG A 78 -3.08 -14.79 10.71
N TYR A 79 -3.20 -15.99 11.22
CA TYR A 79 -3.05 -17.21 10.44
C TYR A 79 -4.44 -17.72 10.04
N ARG A 80 -4.65 -18.06 8.77
CA ARG A 80 -5.89 -18.65 8.26
C ARG A 80 -5.62 -19.96 7.55
N GLU A 81 -6.50 -20.92 7.75
CA GLU A 81 -6.47 -22.21 7.05
C GLU A 81 -7.85 -22.54 6.49
N LEU A 82 -7.90 -23.00 5.24
CA LEU A 82 -9.09 -23.52 4.60
C LEU A 82 -9.33 -24.94 5.09
N ARG A 83 -10.40 -25.13 5.87
CA ARG A 83 -10.81 -26.43 6.41
C ARG A 83 -12.21 -26.74 5.88
N GLY A 84 -12.31 -27.70 4.96
CA GLY A 84 -13.52 -27.90 4.16
C GLY A 84 -13.80 -26.65 3.32
N ASP A 85 -15.02 -26.12 3.43
CA ASP A 85 -15.45 -24.92 2.69
C ASP A 85 -15.32 -23.61 3.48
N ARG A 86 -14.73 -23.65 4.68
CA ARG A 86 -14.59 -22.48 5.56
C ARG A 86 -13.14 -22.14 5.85
N TRP A 87 -12.86 -20.84 5.91
CA TRP A 87 -11.60 -20.33 6.42
C TRP A 87 -11.70 -20.19 7.93
N GLU A 88 -10.91 -20.99 8.65
CA GLU A 88 -10.73 -20.84 10.09
C GLU A 88 -9.47 -20.01 10.35
N GLN A 89 -9.43 -19.32 11.49
CA GLN A 89 -8.34 -18.40 11.80
C GLN A 89 -7.89 -18.52 13.25
N ILE A 90 -6.62 -18.22 13.48
CA ILE A 90 -6.04 -17.97 14.80
C ILE A 90 -5.27 -16.65 14.75
N ILE A 91 -5.21 -15.99 15.91
CA ILE A 91 -4.45 -14.75 16.10
C ILE A 91 -3.18 -15.09 16.89
N ILE A 92 -2.06 -14.56 16.43
CA ILE A 92 -0.75 -14.75 17.04
C ILE A 92 -0.20 -13.36 17.33
N TYR A 93 0.26 -13.15 18.56
CA TYR A 93 0.79 -11.87 18.98
C TYR A 93 2.10 -11.56 18.25
N ALA A 94 2.26 -10.30 17.85
CA ALA A 94 3.48 -9.83 17.21
C ALA A 94 3.74 -8.38 17.62
N GLU A 95 4.93 -8.01 18.04
CA GLU A 95 5.21 -6.61 18.40
C GLU A 95 5.83 -5.86 17.23
N MET A 96 5.34 -4.65 16.95
CA MET A 96 5.98 -3.74 16.02
C MET A 96 7.17 -3.03 16.69
N CYS A 97 8.36 -3.15 16.12
CA CYS A 97 9.58 -2.59 16.67
C CYS A 97 10.09 -1.39 15.86
N VAL A 98 10.81 -0.49 16.53
CA VAL A 98 11.54 0.61 15.88
C VAL A 98 12.90 0.08 15.43
N GLY A 99 13.19 0.16 14.12
CA GLY A 99 14.43 -0.36 13.55
C GLY A 99 14.28 -1.79 13.02
N LYS A 100 15.35 -2.59 13.11
CA LYS A 100 15.37 -4.00 12.70
C LYS A 100 15.51 -4.90 13.93
N PRO A 101 14.71 -6.00 14.03
CA PRO A 101 13.63 -6.39 13.14
C PRO A 101 12.46 -5.37 13.18
N HIS A 102 11.65 -5.31 12.12
CA HIS A 102 10.46 -4.45 12.11
C HIS A 102 9.33 -5.03 12.96
N HIS A 103 9.29 -6.36 13.07
CA HIS A 103 8.32 -7.06 13.91
C HIS A 103 8.96 -8.25 14.62
N VAL A 104 8.50 -8.54 15.83
CA VAL A 104 8.84 -9.76 16.59
C VAL A 104 7.57 -10.58 16.74
N ILE A 105 7.55 -11.82 16.22
CA ILE A 105 6.40 -12.72 16.34
C ILE A 105 6.63 -13.63 17.56
N TYR A 106 5.65 -13.66 18.46
CA TYR A 106 5.71 -14.45 19.68
C TYR A 106 4.92 -15.74 19.50
N PHE A 107 5.62 -16.87 19.54
CA PHE A 107 5.00 -18.18 19.50
C PHE A 107 4.94 -18.72 20.92
N GLY A 108 3.72 -18.89 21.45
CA GLY A 108 3.55 -19.58 22.73
C GLY A 108 4.23 -20.95 22.70
N ASN A 109 4.81 -21.36 23.83
CA ASN A 109 5.38 -22.68 24.04
C ASN A 109 4.33 -23.78 23.83
N HIS A 110 4.75 -25.05 23.79
CA HIS A 110 3.84 -26.15 23.42
C HIS A 110 2.59 -26.19 24.31
N ASP A 111 2.75 -26.10 25.63
CA ASP A 111 1.65 -26.14 26.60
C ASP A 111 0.70 -24.95 26.45
N TYR A 112 1.24 -23.74 26.27
CA TYR A 112 0.42 -22.55 26.03
C TYR A 112 -0.35 -22.69 24.72
N TRP A 113 0.33 -23.15 23.66
CA TRP A 113 -0.26 -23.30 22.35
C TRP A 113 -1.43 -24.29 22.37
N GLU A 114 -1.22 -25.47 22.97
CA GLU A 114 -2.24 -26.51 23.05
C GLU A 114 -3.48 -26.07 23.85
N LYS A 115 -3.28 -25.27 24.91
CA LYS A 115 -4.37 -24.77 25.77
C LYS A 115 -5.16 -23.61 25.16
N ASN A 116 -4.50 -22.73 24.41
CA ASN A 116 -5.10 -21.46 23.97
C ASN A 116 -5.60 -21.49 22.52
N TYR A 117 -5.11 -22.40 21.69
CA TYR A 117 -5.54 -22.51 20.30
C TYR A 117 -6.63 -23.56 20.11
N PRO A 118 -7.50 -23.38 19.10
CA PRO A 118 -8.55 -24.35 18.80
C PRO A 118 -7.95 -25.72 18.44
N ALA A 119 -8.72 -26.78 18.68
CA ALA A 119 -8.27 -28.17 18.53
C ALA A 119 -7.61 -28.48 17.17
N TRP A 120 -8.03 -27.78 16.11
CA TRP A 120 -7.48 -27.97 14.78
C TRP A 120 -6.04 -27.46 14.61
N ALA A 121 -5.62 -26.50 15.44
CA ALA A 121 -4.30 -25.87 15.44
C ALA A 121 -3.42 -26.36 16.60
N ALA A 122 -4.03 -26.76 17.73
CA ALA A 122 -3.34 -27.14 18.97
C ALA A 122 -2.22 -28.18 18.74
N GLN A 123 -2.50 -29.26 17.99
CA GLN A 123 -1.55 -30.34 17.72
C GLN A 123 -0.65 -30.09 16.49
N ARG A 124 -0.74 -28.91 15.85
CA ARG A 124 -0.05 -28.59 14.59
C ARG A 124 0.83 -27.34 14.69
N ARG A 125 1.31 -27.04 15.91
CA ARG A 125 2.15 -25.87 16.20
C ARG A 125 3.32 -25.75 15.22
N GLU A 126 4.13 -26.80 15.11
CA GLU A 126 5.37 -26.79 14.32
C GLU A 126 5.10 -26.50 12.83
N GLU A 127 4.06 -27.11 12.27
CA GLU A 127 3.64 -26.90 10.89
C GLU A 127 3.17 -25.46 10.66
N ILE A 128 2.32 -24.94 11.55
CA ILE A 128 1.78 -23.57 11.45
C ILE A 128 2.91 -22.55 11.61
N VAL A 129 3.80 -22.73 12.59
CA VAL A 129 4.98 -21.88 12.81
C VAL A 129 5.87 -21.88 11.57
N SER A 130 6.14 -23.05 10.98
CA SER A 130 6.92 -23.16 9.75
C SER A 130 6.30 -22.37 8.58
N ARG A 131 4.97 -22.50 8.38
CA ARG A 131 4.23 -21.75 7.35
C ARG A 131 4.32 -20.24 7.59
N ILE A 132 4.17 -19.78 8.84
CA ILE A 132 4.29 -18.37 9.20
C ILE A 132 5.70 -17.84 8.91
N LYS A 133 6.74 -18.56 9.35
CA LYS A 133 8.14 -18.21 9.09
C LYS A 133 8.45 -18.15 7.57
N SER A 134 7.75 -18.95 6.75
CA SER A 134 7.89 -18.97 5.28
C SER A 134 7.25 -17.79 4.53
N ASP A 135 6.47 -16.94 5.20
CA ASP A 135 5.94 -15.70 4.63
C ASP A 135 6.53 -14.47 5.35
N TYR A 136 6.99 -14.63 6.60
CA TYR A 136 7.57 -13.57 7.43
C TYR A 136 9.04 -13.83 7.76
N HIS A 137 9.95 -13.55 6.84
CA HIS A 137 11.37 -13.90 6.96
C HIS A 137 12.26 -12.80 7.60
N PRO A 138 13.41 -13.17 8.18
CA PRO A 138 14.48 -12.21 8.48
C PRO A 138 14.94 -11.46 7.22
N PRO A 139 15.48 -10.22 7.36
CA PRO A 139 15.75 -9.50 8.60
C PRO A 139 14.55 -8.68 9.12
N ASN A 140 13.43 -8.69 8.39
CA ASN A 140 12.28 -7.85 8.72
C ASN A 140 11.49 -8.39 9.91
N TYR A 141 11.59 -9.70 10.17
CA TYR A 141 10.90 -10.39 11.25
C TYR A 141 11.91 -11.15 12.11
N ALA A 142 11.70 -11.13 13.42
CA ALA A 142 12.32 -12.05 14.37
C ALA A 142 11.23 -12.87 15.08
N TYR A 143 11.65 -13.94 15.76
CA TYR A 143 10.76 -14.86 16.43
C TYR A 143 11.20 -15.09 17.86
N ARG A 144 10.25 -15.22 18.78
CA ARG A 144 10.51 -15.64 20.17
C ARG A 144 9.53 -16.73 20.56
N ASP A 145 10.03 -17.74 21.26
CA ASP A 145 9.20 -18.74 21.93
C ASP A 145 8.99 -18.29 23.40
N GLU A 146 7.74 -18.20 23.85
CA GLU A 146 7.36 -17.80 25.23
C GLU A 146 6.47 -18.85 25.93
#